data_AF-A0A7W9TPW7-F1
#
_entry.id   AF-A0A7W9TPW7-F1
#
_cell.length_a   1.000
_cell.length_b   1.000
_cell.length_c   1.000
_cell.angle_alpha   90.00
_cell.angle_beta   90.00
_cell.angle_gamma   90.00
#
_symmetry.space_group_name_H-M   'P 1'
#
loop_
_entity.id
_entity.type
_entity.pdbx_description
1 polymer ?
#
loop_
_entity_poly.entity_id
_entity_poly.type
_entity_poly.pdbx_seq_one_letter_code
_entity_poly.pdbx_strand_id
1 'polypeptide(L)' 'MSDRHASGCAHARRWTNRQSGASAIRPDTRRALIVAEALHDAAGDDIIRLVSMLGEALRATWPGCALVPVAPRTEEPQ' A
#
# COMPACT_ATOMS: atom_id res chain seq x y z
N MET A 1 12.82 -3.48 9.24
CA MET A 1 11.83 -2.45 9.56
C MET A 1 10.50 -2.91 8.98
N SER A 2 9.52 -3.27 9.82
CA SER A 2 8.23 -3.83 9.40
C SER A 2 7.15 -2.79 9.62
N ASP A 3 6.33 -2.50 8.61
CA ASP A 3 5.19 -1.59 8.69
C ASP A 3 4.08 -2.25 9.55
N ARG A 4 3.80 -1.69 10.74
CA ARG A 4 2.81 -2.19 11.70
C ARG A 4 1.63 -1.23 11.81
N HIS A 5 0.43 -1.76 12.02
CA HIS A 5 -0.73 -0.93 12.44
C HIS A 5 -0.88 -0.89 13.96
N ALA A 6 -1.80 -0.03 14.44
CA ALA A 6 -2.04 0.29 15.86
C ALA A 6 -2.28 -0.92 16.80
N SER A 7 -2.61 -2.10 16.25
CA SER A 7 -2.73 -3.37 16.98
C SER A 7 -1.40 -4.16 17.10
N GLY A 8 -0.28 -3.63 16.61
CA GLY A 8 1.05 -4.25 16.65
C GLY A 8 1.32 -5.31 15.57
N CYS A 9 0.35 -5.60 14.69
CA CYS A 9 0.50 -6.56 13.61
C CYS A 9 1.16 -5.93 12.37
N ALA A 10 2.12 -6.63 11.77
CA ALA A 10 2.72 -6.22 10.50
C ALA A 10 1.80 -6.56 9.31
N HIS A 11 1.68 -5.64 8.34
CA HIS A 11 0.90 -5.88 7.11
C HIS A 11 1.54 -6.91 6.20
N ALA A 12 2.85 -6.77 6.03
CA ALA A 12 3.72 -7.68 5.32
C ALA A 12 5.13 -7.51 5.89
N ARG A 13 6.03 -8.46 5.61
CA ARG A 13 7.46 -8.22 5.78
C ARG A 13 7.98 -7.54 4.52
N ARG A 14 8.91 -6.60 4.67
CA ARG A 14 9.54 -5.90 3.53
C ARG A 14 9.99 -6.90 2.46
N TRP A 15 9.66 -6.59 1.22
CA TRP A 15 10.03 -7.35 0.01
C TRP A 15 9.51 -8.80 -0.04
N THR A 16 8.56 -9.17 0.81
CA THR A 16 7.80 -10.41 0.63
C THR A 16 6.44 -10.10 0.02
N ASN A 17 6.11 -10.76 -1.09
CA ASN A 17 4.76 -10.77 -1.68
C ASN A 17 3.73 -11.50 -0.80
N ARG A 18 4.08 -11.83 0.45
CA ARG A 18 3.20 -12.50 1.41
C ARG A 18 2.70 -11.47 2.42
N GLN A 19 1.42 -11.13 2.27
CA GLN A 19 0.67 -10.38 3.26
C GLN A 19 0.42 -11.24 4.51
N SER A 20 0.31 -10.60 5.68
CA SER A 20 -0.17 -11.27 6.89
C SER A 20 -1.66 -11.62 6.74
N GLY A 21 -2.09 -12.74 7.35
CA GLY A 21 -3.49 -13.16 7.32
C GLY A 21 -4.46 -12.14 7.91
N ALA A 22 -3.98 -11.27 8.81
CA ALA A 22 -4.75 -10.18 9.40
C ALA A 22 -5.02 -9.02 8.42
N SER A 23 -4.21 -8.87 7.36
CA SER A 23 -4.36 -7.80 6.37
C SER A 23 -4.88 -8.28 5.01
N ALA A 24 -5.02 -9.60 4.82
CA ALA A 24 -5.46 -10.22 3.57
C ALA A 24 -6.74 -9.58 3.00
N ILE A 25 -6.70 -9.21 1.72
CA ILE A 25 -7.87 -8.68 0.98
C ILE A 25 -8.91 -9.79 0.79
N ARG A 26 -10.18 -9.44 1.00
CA ARG A 26 -11.35 -10.32 0.93
C ARG A 26 -12.51 -9.63 0.21
N PRO A 27 -13.55 -10.35 -0.24
CA PRO A 27 -14.70 -9.75 -0.94
C PRO A 27 -15.41 -8.63 -0.18
N ASP A 28 -15.36 -8.64 1.15
CA ASP A 28 -15.96 -7.64 2.04
C ASP A 28 -15.02 -6.45 2.35
N THR A 29 -13.81 -6.42 1.79
CA THR A 29 -12.84 -5.35 2.02
C THR A 29 -13.33 -4.03 1.41
N ARG A 30 -13.52 -3.02 2.26
CA ARG A 30 -13.97 -1.67 1.83
C ARG A 30 -12.86 -0.63 1.80
N ARG A 31 -11.72 -0.91 2.42
CA ARG A 31 -10.55 -0.03 2.48
C ARG A 31 -9.29 -0.87 2.36
N ALA A 32 -8.38 -0.45 1.51
CA ALA A 32 -7.08 -1.09 1.32
C ALA A 32 -5.98 -0.02 1.38
N LEU A 33 -4.81 -0.40 1.91
CA LEU A 33 -3.59 0.39 1.84
C LEU A 33 -2.71 -0.23 0.74
N ILE A 34 -2.25 0.61 -0.18
CA ILE A 34 -1.32 0.22 -1.23
C ILE A 34 0.03 0.83 -0.88
N VAL A 35 1.05 -0.02 -0.75
CA VAL A 35 2.43 0.38 -0.52
C VAL A 35 3.26 -0.05 -1.73
N ALA A 36 3.96 0.90 -2.34
CA ALA A 36 4.90 0.65 -3.42
C ALA A 36 6.29 1.10 -3.00
N GLU A 37 7.26 0.18 -3.03
CA GLU A 37 8.67 0.44 -2.75
C GLU A 37 9.52 -0.01 -3.95
N ALA A 38 10.53 0.77 -4.31
CA ALA A 38 11.47 0.45 -5.37
C ALA A 38 12.90 0.85 -4.96
N LEU A 39 13.90 0.01 -5.28
CA LEU A 39 15.31 0.21 -4.92
C LEU A 39 16.20 0.11 -6.17
N HIS A 40 16.01 1.05 -7.10
CA HIS A 40 16.82 1.23 -8.30
C HIS A 40 16.85 2.72 -8.70
N ASP A 41 17.74 3.10 -9.60
CA ASP A 41 17.98 4.52 -9.94
C ASP A 41 16.72 5.23 -10.46
N ALA A 42 15.93 4.55 -11.29
CA ALA A 42 14.67 5.09 -11.84
C ALA A 42 13.46 4.99 -10.88
N ALA A 43 13.66 4.65 -9.60
CA ALA A 43 12.56 4.34 -8.68
C ALA A 43 11.53 5.47 -8.54
N GLY A 44 11.96 6.73 -8.54
CA GLY A 44 11.04 7.87 -8.45
C GLY A 44 10.02 7.89 -9.60
N ASP A 45 10.51 7.82 -10.83
CA ASP A 45 9.69 7.88 -12.03
C ASP A 45 8.78 6.65 -12.16
N ASP A 46 9.31 5.47 -11.85
CA ASP A 46 8.55 4.22 -11.93
C ASP A 46 7.43 4.16 -10.88
N ILE A 47 7.65 4.67 -9.67
CA ILE A 47 6.61 4.76 -8.63
C ILE A 47 5.51 5.73 -9.05
N ILE A 48 5.85 6.89 -9.63
CA ILE A 48 4.85 7.86 -10.13
C ILE A 48 4.00 7.22 -11.24
N ARG A 49 4.64 6.53 -12.19
CA ARG A 49 3.95 5.84 -13.28
C ARG A 49 3.06 4.71 -12.75
N LEU A 50 3.57 3.90 -11.82
CA LEU A 50 2.82 2.82 -11.19
C LEU A 50 1.55 3.33 -10.49
N VAL A 51 1.69 4.37 -9.65
CA VAL A 51 0.55 4.95 -8.91
C VAL A 51 -0.51 5.49 -9.87
N SER A 52 -0.08 6.12 -10.97
CA SER A 52 -1.00 6.64 -11.99
C SER A 52 -1.78 5.53 -12.68
N MET A 53 -1.08 4.51 -13.22
CA MET A 53 -1.69 3.37 -13.90
C MET A 53 -2.62 2.58 -12.97
N LEU A 54 -2.16 2.34 -11.73
CA LEU A 54 -2.96 1.63 -10.75
C LEU A 54 -4.21 2.45 -10.39
N GLY A 55 -4.08 3.76 -10.23
CA GLY A 55 -5.22 4.62 -9.93
C GLY A 55 -6.30 4.59 -11.01
N GLU A 56 -5.91 4.54 -12.29
CA GLU A 56 -6.83 4.35 -13.40
C GLU A 56 -7.51 2.98 -13.36
N ALA A 57 -6.73 1.90 -13.20
CA ALA A 57 -7.25 0.54 -13.14
C ALA A 57 -8.23 0.33 -11.97
N LEU A 58 -7.93 0.90 -10.79
CA LEU A 58 -8.80 0.83 -9.60
C LEU A 58 -10.13 1.52 -9.85
N ARG A 59 -10.13 2.73 -10.44
CA ARG A 59 -11.38 3.46 -10.76
C ARG A 59 -12.21 2.77 -11.83
N ALA A 60 -11.57 2.13 -12.81
CA ALA A 60 -12.24 1.35 -13.85
C ALA A 60 -12.89 0.07 -13.27
N THR A 61 -12.20 -0.59 -12.33
CA THR A 61 -12.68 -1.84 -11.70
C THR A 61 -13.75 -1.59 -10.64
N TRP A 62 -13.60 -0.52 -9.86
CA TRP A 62 -14.52 -0.14 -8.78
C TRP A 62 -15.00 1.31 -8.97
N PRO A 63 -16.06 1.52 -9.77
CA PRO A 63 -16.69 2.82 -9.91
C PRO A 63 -17.11 3.39 -8.55
N GLY A 64 -16.64 4.60 -8.21
CA GLY A 64 -16.90 5.25 -6.92
C GLY A 64 -15.83 5.02 -5.85
N CYS A 65 -14.77 4.27 -6.14
CA CYS A 65 -13.59 4.19 -5.27
C CYS A 65 -12.89 5.56 -5.15
N ALA A 66 -12.65 5.99 -3.91
CA ALA A 66 -11.84 7.17 -3.62
C ALA A 66 -10.38 6.75 -3.34
N LEU A 67 -9.44 7.36 -4.07
CA LEU A 67 -8.01 7.18 -3.84
C LEU A 67 -7.48 8.40 -3.09
N VAL A 68 -6.92 8.15 -1.91
CA VAL A 68 -6.41 9.20 -1.03
C VAL A 68 -4.93 8.93 -0.78
N PRO A 69 -4.03 9.88 -1.10
CA PRO A 69 -2.63 9.79 -0.69
C PRO A 69 -2.53 9.71 0.83
N VAL A 70 -1.83 8.71 1.34
CA VAL A 70 -1.56 8.57 2.77
C VAL A 70 -0.15 9.10 3.02
N ALA A 71 -0.03 10.16 3.81
CA ALA A 71 1.27 10.60 4.29
C ALA A 71 1.90 9.48 5.14
N PRO A 72 3.20 9.17 4.96
CA PRO A 72 3.86 8.18 5.80
C PRO A 72 3.70 8.60 7.26
N ARG A 73 3.20 7.69 8.10
CA ARG A 73 3.15 7.94 9.54
C ARG A 73 4.59 7.98 10.01
N THR A 74 5.06 9.16 10.44
CA THR A 74 6.29 9.27 11.22
C THR A 74 6.06 8.48 12.50
N GLU A 75 6.69 7.31 12.62
CA GLU A 75 6.78 6.65 13.91
C GLU A 75 7.69 7.54 14.77
N GLU A 76 7.16 8.08 15.88
CA GLU A 76 8.00 8.80 16.85
C GLU A 76 9.08 7.84 17.37
N PRO A 77 10.34 8.29 17.51
CA PRO A 77 11.38 7.45 18.08
C PRO A 77 11.05 7.14 19.54
N GLN A 78 11.02 5.85 19.90
CA GLN A 78 11.11 5.39 21.29
C GLN A 78 12.58 5.31 21.72
#